data_AF-A0A1W0AA07-F1
#
_entry.id   AF-A0A1W0AA07-F1
#
_cell.length_a   1.000
_cell.length_b   1.000
_cell.length_c   1.000
_cell.angle_alpha   90.00
_cell.angle_beta   90.00
_cell.angle_gamma   90.00
#
_symmetry.space_group_name_H-M   'P 1'
#
loop_
_entity.id
_entity.type
_entity.pdbx_description
1 polymer ?
#
loop_
_entity_poly.entity_id
_entity_poly.type
_entity_poly.pdbx_seq_one_letter_code
_entity_poly.pdbx_strand_id
1 'polypeptide(L)'
;MQQRACLLVLTLCLSVIAALKPAPFGTLLGVTDGGVEVYSCQLPEGAEALDMDPNYVDGVYTGVRWQCVELGRRYLYVNYGVVFGSVDYAFQIFDLPTFKRIATQAPVAITKHPNGSPEPPAHGSLLIWSPYGEMAETGHVAVVVNATDTFVDIVEQNVEDIIWPHGQQYSRRLQVERNATSYFIKKWYDEEHIIGWVTIDNAESNLAASSNFGSIFYASFIITIGATALLVYRQRSRRTDRYNQYNLVK
;
A
#
# COMPACT_ATOMS: atom_id res chain seq x y z
N MET A 1 -31.55 23.02 34.03
CA MET A 1 -30.20 22.40 33.92
C MET A 1 -30.05 21.50 32.68
N GLN A 2 -30.79 21.74 31.57
CA GLN A 2 -30.92 20.78 30.45
C GLN A 2 -30.59 21.37 29.07
N GLN A 3 -29.99 22.56 29.01
CA GLN A 3 -29.63 23.25 27.76
C GLN A 3 -28.12 23.33 27.48
N ARG A 4 -27.27 22.83 28.39
CA ARG A 4 -25.80 22.89 28.22
C ARG A 4 -25.16 21.62 27.66
N ALA A 5 -25.90 20.50 27.62
CA ALA A 5 -25.39 19.23 27.09
C ALA A 5 -25.48 19.12 25.55
N CYS A 6 -26.35 19.90 24.89
CA CYS A 6 -26.57 19.78 23.44
C CYS A 6 -25.50 20.52 22.60
N LEU A 7 -24.87 21.56 23.15
CA LEU A 7 -23.90 22.38 22.42
C LEU A 7 -22.48 21.77 22.38
N LEU A 8 -22.14 20.91 23.36
CA LEU A 8 -20.84 20.22 23.41
C LEU A 8 -20.78 19.00 22.48
N VAL A 9 -21.92 18.35 22.23
CA VAL A 9 -22.02 17.23 21.28
C VAL A 9 -22.01 17.74 19.82
N LEU A 10 -22.52 18.96 19.57
CA LEU A 10 -22.49 19.55 18.22
C LEU A 10 -21.10 20.08 17.82
N THR A 11 -20.23 20.44 18.78
CA THR A 11 -18.88 20.95 18.49
C THR A 11 -17.83 19.84 18.37
N LEU A 12 -18.05 18.67 18.99
CA LEU A 12 -17.18 17.50 18.76
C LEU A 12 -17.40 16.84 17.39
N CYS A 13 -18.61 16.95 16.82
CA CYS A 13 -18.89 16.45 15.46
C CYS A 13 -18.31 17.31 14.33
N LEU A 14 -17.88 18.55 14.60
CA LEU A 14 -17.27 19.42 13.58
C LEU A 14 -15.76 19.23 13.40
N SER A 15 -15.08 18.53 14.31
CA SER A 15 -13.63 18.25 14.19
C SER A 15 -13.30 16.92 13.51
N VAL A 16 -14.28 16.03 13.32
CA VAL A 16 -14.12 14.76 12.59
C VAL A 16 -14.53 14.89 11.11
N ILE A 17 -15.11 16.03 10.73
CA ILE A 17 -15.49 16.35 9.33
C ILE A 17 -14.64 17.52 8.82
N ALA A 18 -13.36 17.59 9.21
CA ALA A 18 -12.38 18.21 8.34
C ALA A 18 -12.28 17.30 7.10
N ALA A 19 -12.94 17.72 6.04
CA ALA A 19 -13.12 16.95 4.82
C ALA A 19 -11.81 16.31 4.34
N LEU A 20 -11.82 14.97 4.27
CA LEU A 20 -10.86 14.09 3.60
C LEU A 20 -10.74 14.44 2.11
N LYS A 21 -10.15 15.60 1.80
CA LYS A 21 -9.79 15.96 0.44
C LYS A 21 -8.51 15.22 0.08
N PRO A 22 -8.44 14.61 -1.12
CA PRO A 22 -7.16 14.20 -1.69
C PRO A 22 -6.14 15.33 -1.58
N ALA A 23 -4.98 15.03 -1.03
CA ALA A 23 -3.84 15.91 -1.03
C ALA A 23 -3.35 16.12 -2.48
N PRO A 24 -2.75 17.28 -2.80
CA PRO A 24 -2.14 17.49 -4.10
C PRO A 24 -1.00 16.51 -4.38
N PHE A 25 -0.72 16.23 -5.66
CA PHE A 25 0.42 15.45 -6.12
C PHE A 25 1.71 15.79 -5.36
N GLY A 26 2.43 14.75 -4.92
CA GLY A 26 3.72 14.90 -4.23
C GLY A 26 3.64 15.35 -2.77
N THR A 27 2.43 15.55 -2.23
CA THR A 27 2.27 15.77 -0.79
C THR A 27 2.65 14.50 -0.03
N LEU A 28 3.48 14.64 1.01
CA LEU A 28 3.77 13.55 1.94
C LEU A 28 2.50 13.14 2.68
N LEU A 29 2.08 11.89 2.49
CA LEU A 29 0.89 11.31 3.12
C LEU A 29 1.24 10.64 4.46
N GLY A 30 2.41 10.02 4.54
CA GLY A 30 2.86 9.32 5.73
C GLY A 30 4.22 8.67 5.52
N VAL A 31 4.70 7.99 6.55
CA VAL A 31 6.00 7.31 6.55
C VAL A 31 5.78 5.88 7.04
N THR A 32 6.33 4.90 6.31
CA THR A 32 6.22 3.49 6.66
C THR A 32 7.02 3.17 7.93
N ASP A 33 6.85 1.96 8.47
CA ASP A 33 7.67 1.41 9.55
C ASP A 33 9.15 1.29 9.17
N GLY A 34 9.47 0.99 7.91
CA GLY A 34 10.82 1.06 7.34
C GLY A 34 11.34 2.47 7.02
N GLY A 35 10.68 3.55 7.45
CA GLY A 35 11.16 4.92 7.22
C GLY A 35 11.02 5.43 5.78
N VAL A 36 10.20 4.80 4.95
CA VAL A 36 10.00 5.17 3.54
C VAL A 36 8.83 6.14 3.44
N GLU A 37 9.02 7.28 2.78
CA GLU A 37 7.97 8.29 2.59
C GLU A 37 6.94 7.85 1.54
N VAL A 38 5.65 8.05 1.82
CA VAL A 38 4.54 7.75 0.90
C VAL A 38 3.93 9.07 0.43
N TYR A 39 3.83 9.27 -0.88
CA TYR A 39 3.34 10.53 -1.45
C TYR A 39 2.03 10.35 -2.21
N SER A 40 1.29 11.46 -2.31
CA SER A 40 0.10 11.52 -3.14
C SER A 40 0.45 11.39 -4.62
N CYS A 41 -0.34 10.56 -5.30
CA CYS A 41 -0.36 10.40 -6.75
C CYS A 41 -1.60 11.08 -7.38
N GLN A 42 -2.23 12.02 -6.67
CA GLN A 42 -3.35 12.81 -7.19
C GLN A 42 -2.86 13.80 -8.23
N LEU A 43 -2.87 13.37 -9.50
CA LEU A 43 -2.36 14.16 -10.62
C LEU A 43 -3.02 15.54 -10.69
N PRO A 44 -2.26 16.58 -11.06
CA PRO A 44 -2.82 17.87 -11.47
C PRO A 44 -3.80 17.69 -12.63
N GLU A 45 -4.73 18.63 -12.76
CA GLU A 45 -5.68 18.63 -13.88
C GLU A 45 -4.92 18.69 -15.22
N GLY A 46 -5.28 17.79 -16.15
CA GLY A 46 -4.70 17.71 -17.48
C GLY A 46 -3.32 17.04 -17.56
N ALA A 47 -2.79 16.49 -16.46
CA ALA A 47 -1.54 15.72 -16.47
C ALA A 47 -1.83 14.20 -16.55
N GLU A 48 -0.99 13.47 -17.29
CA GLU A 48 -1.04 12.01 -17.32
C GLU A 48 0.01 11.38 -16.39
N ALA A 49 -0.24 10.14 -15.98
CA ALA A 49 0.62 9.44 -15.02
C ALA A 49 2.06 9.23 -15.53
N LEU A 50 2.24 9.14 -16.85
CA LEU A 50 3.56 8.95 -17.49
C LEU A 50 4.27 10.27 -17.80
N ASP A 51 3.61 11.42 -17.63
CA ASP A 51 4.24 12.74 -17.76
C ASP A 51 5.07 13.11 -16.52
N MET A 52 4.89 12.36 -15.43
CA MET A 52 5.54 12.66 -14.16
C MET A 52 7.01 12.26 -14.18
N ASP A 53 7.83 13.04 -13.47
CA ASP A 53 9.27 12.80 -13.40
C ASP A 53 9.60 11.43 -12.80
N PRO A 54 10.69 10.79 -13.26
CA PRO A 54 11.24 9.61 -12.60
C PRO A 54 11.75 9.95 -11.19
N ASN A 55 11.61 9.01 -10.27
CA ASN A 55 12.21 9.07 -8.95
C ASN A 55 13.49 8.23 -8.87
N TYR A 56 14.46 8.74 -8.11
CA TYR A 56 15.72 8.07 -7.83
C TYR A 56 16.04 8.19 -6.34
N VAL A 57 16.61 7.13 -5.77
CA VAL A 57 17.22 7.13 -4.43
C VAL A 57 18.64 6.64 -4.58
N ASP A 58 19.63 7.43 -4.14
CA ASP A 58 21.07 7.12 -4.28
C ASP A 58 21.48 6.74 -5.72
N GLY A 59 20.87 7.41 -6.71
CA GLY A 59 21.10 7.14 -8.13
C GLY A 59 20.39 5.88 -8.67
N VAL A 60 19.67 5.13 -7.84
CA VAL A 60 18.86 3.98 -8.24
C VAL A 60 17.47 4.45 -8.66
N TYR A 61 17.09 4.16 -9.90
CA TYR A 61 15.73 4.41 -10.39
C TYR A 61 14.70 3.58 -9.63
N THR A 62 13.71 4.23 -9.03
CA THR A 62 12.63 3.55 -8.30
C THR A 62 11.33 3.49 -9.08
N GLY A 63 11.05 4.43 -9.99
CA GLY A 63 9.82 4.44 -10.78
C GLY A 63 9.38 5.84 -11.17
N VAL A 64 8.24 5.95 -11.84
CA VAL A 64 7.58 7.23 -12.13
C VAL A 64 6.88 7.74 -10.87
N ARG A 65 7.09 9.01 -10.50
CA ARG A 65 6.45 9.63 -9.34
C ARG A 65 4.93 9.71 -9.54
N TRP A 66 4.08 9.37 -8.58
CA TRP A 66 4.28 8.61 -7.34
C TRP A 66 3.46 7.33 -7.43
N GLN A 67 3.75 6.53 -8.46
CA GLN A 67 2.95 5.35 -8.76
C GLN A 67 3.17 4.22 -7.75
N CYS A 68 2.29 3.22 -7.75
CA CYS A 68 2.38 2.06 -6.86
C CYS A 68 3.68 1.26 -7.06
N VAL A 69 4.08 1.07 -8.33
CA VAL A 69 5.33 0.41 -8.73
C VAL A 69 6.56 1.17 -8.20
N GLU A 70 6.49 2.50 -8.15
CA GLU A 70 7.56 3.34 -7.63
C GLU A 70 7.79 3.10 -6.15
N LEU A 71 6.73 3.12 -5.33
CA LEU A 71 6.83 2.86 -3.90
C LEU A 71 7.31 1.42 -3.63
N GLY A 72 6.74 0.42 -4.31
CA GLY A 72 7.12 -0.97 -4.11
C GLY A 72 8.61 -1.20 -4.34
N ARG A 73 9.16 -0.60 -5.41
CA ARG A 73 10.59 -0.71 -5.72
C ARG A 73 11.45 0.08 -4.73
N ARG A 74 11.03 1.30 -4.39
CA ARG A 74 11.74 2.16 -3.42
C ARG A 74 11.82 1.52 -2.04
N TYR A 75 10.72 0.92 -1.57
CA TYR A 75 10.69 0.24 -0.28
C TYR A 75 11.67 -0.92 -0.22
N LEU A 76 11.67 -1.79 -1.24
CA LEU A 76 12.61 -2.90 -1.29
C LEU A 76 14.06 -2.44 -1.37
N TYR A 77 14.32 -1.35 -2.10
CA TYR A 77 15.66 -0.80 -2.19
C TYR A 77 16.15 -0.27 -0.84
N VAL A 78 15.37 0.61 -0.21
CA VAL A 78 15.75 1.25 1.05
C VAL A 78 15.93 0.24 2.18
N ASN A 79 15.02 -0.75 2.29
CA ASN A 79 15.01 -1.67 3.43
C ASN A 79 15.80 -2.96 3.21
N TYR A 80 16.05 -3.36 1.95
CA TYR A 80 16.68 -4.65 1.63
C TYR A 80 17.82 -4.56 0.62
N GLY A 81 18.05 -3.40 -0.01
CA GLY A 81 19.02 -3.25 -1.08
C GLY A 81 18.66 -4.04 -2.34
N VAL A 82 17.37 -4.36 -2.52
CA VAL A 82 16.84 -5.20 -3.61
C VAL A 82 15.84 -4.41 -4.45
N VAL A 83 15.83 -4.64 -5.76
CA VAL A 83 14.81 -4.12 -6.67
C VAL A 83 14.25 -5.23 -7.56
N PHE A 84 12.99 -5.13 -7.93
CA PHE A 84 12.44 -5.92 -9.03
C PHE A 84 12.68 -5.21 -10.37
N GLY A 85 12.68 -6.01 -11.44
CA GLY A 85 12.92 -5.55 -12.81
C GLY A 85 11.89 -4.52 -13.31
N SER A 86 12.13 -3.99 -14.50
CA SER A 86 11.17 -3.11 -15.17
C SER A 86 9.91 -3.90 -15.54
N VAL A 87 8.75 -3.26 -15.35
CA VAL A 87 7.43 -3.76 -15.71
C VAL A 87 6.64 -2.58 -16.28
N ASP A 88 5.77 -2.85 -17.25
CA ASP A 88 4.87 -1.85 -17.81
C ASP A 88 3.61 -1.72 -16.93
N TYR A 89 3.18 -2.85 -16.36
CA TYR A 89 2.01 -2.94 -15.48
C TYR A 89 2.36 -3.61 -14.16
N ALA A 90 1.74 -3.15 -13.07
CA ALA A 90 2.03 -3.61 -11.71
C ALA A 90 1.80 -5.13 -11.53
N PHE A 91 0.77 -5.70 -12.18
CA PHE A 91 0.50 -7.14 -12.07
C PHE A 91 1.64 -8.02 -12.60
N GLN A 92 2.44 -7.53 -13.55
CA GLN A 92 3.55 -8.26 -14.17
C GLN A 92 4.70 -8.52 -13.17
N ILE A 93 4.73 -7.85 -12.02
CA ILE A 93 5.68 -8.14 -10.94
C ILE A 93 5.54 -9.61 -10.52
N PHE A 94 4.33 -10.16 -10.53
CA PHE A 94 4.07 -11.56 -10.17
C PHE A 94 4.63 -12.54 -11.20
N ASP A 95 4.94 -12.11 -12.43
CA ASP A 95 5.51 -12.94 -13.49
C ASP A 95 7.04 -12.97 -13.46
N LEU A 96 7.69 -11.99 -12.81
CA LEU A 96 9.14 -11.90 -12.73
C LEU A 96 9.76 -13.17 -12.14
N PRO A 97 10.91 -13.66 -12.66
CA PRO A 97 11.53 -14.89 -12.17
C PRO A 97 12.40 -14.66 -10.93
N THR A 98 13.01 -13.49 -10.82
CA THR A 98 13.93 -13.11 -9.74
C THR A 98 13.92 -11.60 -9.58
N PHE A 99 14.37 -11.12 -8.41
CA PHE A 99 14.72 -9.72 -8.19
C PHE A 99 16.24 -9.55 -8.27
N LYS A 100 16.75 -8.35 -8.02
CA LYS A 100 18.18 -8.03 -8.14
C LYS A 100 18.68 -7.27 -6.93
N ARG A 101 19.79 -7.73 -6.33
CA ARG A 101 20.51 -6.98 -5.30
C ARG A 101 21.33 -5.87 -5.95
N ILE A 102 21.17 -4.63 -5.51
CA ILE A 102 21.82 -3.48 -6.16
C ILE A 102 23.34 -3.49 -5.95
N ALA A 103 23.82 -3.81 -4.75
CA ALA A 103 25.25 -3.76 -4.45
C ALA A 103 26.10 -4.73 -5.30
N THR A 104 25.55 -5.91 -5.60
CA THR A 104 26.28 -6.99 -6.30
C THR A 104 25.76 -7.28 -7.70
N GLN A 105 24.60 -6.71 -8.07
CA GLN A 105 23.83 -7.07 -9.26
C GLN A 105 23.40 -8.55 -9.32
N ALA A 106 23.56 -9.30 -8.22
CA ALA A 106 23.19 -10.71 -8.16
C ALA A 106 21.66 -10.89 -8.18
N PRO A 107 21.16 -11.97 -8.79
CA PRO A 107 19.75 -12.33 -8.69
C PRO A 107 19.40 -12.68 -7.24
N VAL A 108 18.22 -12.24 -6.81
CA VAL A 108 17.62 -12.58 -5.52
C VAL A 108 16.44 -13.49 -5.79
N ALA A 109 16.47 -14.68 -5.19
CA ALA A 109 15.38 -15.64 -5.30
C ALA A 109 14.10 -15.06 -4.67
N ILE A 110 12.97 -15.39 -5.27
CA ILE A 110 11.66 -14.97 -4.81
C ILE A 110 10.72 -16.17 -4.74
N THR A 111 9.82 -16.14 -3.77
CA THR A 111 8.73 -17.12 -3.64
C THR A 111 7.42 -16.42 -3.96
N LYS A 112 6.62 -17.03 -4.84
CA LYS A 112 5.31 -16.52 -5.24
C LYS A 112 4.25 -17.34 -4.53
N HIS A 113 3.36 -16.67 -3.82
CA HIS A 113 2.29 -17.29 -3.06
C HIS A 113 0.94 -16.81 -3.62
N PRO A 114 0.18 -17.64 -4.32
CA PRO A 114 -1.20 -17.32 -4.67
C PRO A 114 -2.00 -16.98 -3.41
N ASN A 115 -2.96 -16.06 -3.51
CA ASN A 115 -3.82 -15.73 -2.37
C ASN A 115 -4.56 -16.99 -1.86
N GLY A 116 -4.52 -17.23 -0.56
CA GLY A 116 -4.96 -18.50 0.04
C GLY A 116 -3.85 -19.56 0.20
N SER A 117 -2.60 -19.24 -0.11
CA SER A 117 -1.45 -20.08 0.27
C SER A 117 -1.35 -20.24 1.80
N PRO A 118 -0.80 -21.35 2.32
CA PRO A 118 -0.77 -21.60 3.78
C PRO A 118 0.19 -20.68 4.55
N GLU A 119 1.26 -20.23 3.91
CA GLU A 119 2.29 -19.39 4.51
C GLU A 119 1.90 -17.91 4.41
N PRO A 120 1.82 -17.15 5.51
CA PRO A 120 1.49 -15.73 5.45
C PRO A 120 2.59 -14.92 4.72
N PRO A 121 2.26 -13.74 4.15
CA PRO A 121 3.30 -12.84 3.64
C PRO A 121 4.28 -12.43 4.74
N ALA A 122 5.56 -12.37 4.41
CA ALA A 122 6.56 -11.79 5.28
C ALA A 122 6.52 -10.25 5.19
N HIS A 123 7.12 -9.58 6.18
CA HIS A 123 7.36 -8.15 6.07
C HIS A 123 8.24 -7.87 4.84
N GLY A 124 7.84 -6.87 4.04
CA GLY A 124 8.46 -6.51 2.77
C GLY A 124 7.94 -7.31 1.57
N SER A 125 7.08 -8.31 1.76
CA SER A 125 6.44 -9.01 0.62
C SER A 125 5.62 -8.02 -0.22
N LEU A 126 5.63 -8.20 -1.54
CA LEU A 126 4.83 -7.40 -2.46
C LEU A 126 3.48 -8.08 -2.70
N LEU A 127 2.39 -7.47 -2.27
CA LEU A 127 1.02 -7.92 -2.54
C LEU A 127 0.57 -7.39 -3.91
N ILE A 128 0.10 -8.28 -4.78
CA ILE A 128 -0.19 -7.97 -6.19
C ILE A 128 -1.67 -8.18 -6.51
N TRP A 129 -2.26 -7.22 -7.23
CA TRP A 129 -3.61 -7.30 -7.79
C TRP A 129 -3.55 -7.45 -9.31
N SER A 130 -4.52 -8.19 -9.86
CA SER A 130 -4.71 -8.30 -11.30
C SER A 130 -5.34 -7.03 -11.88
N PRO A 131 -5.29 -6.81 -13.20
CA PRO A 131 -5.88 -5.64 -13.86
C PRO A 131 -7.40 -5.77 -14.01
N TYR A 132 -8.11 -5.83 -12.88
CA TYR A 132 -9.55 -6.03 -12.84
C TYR A 132 -10.24 -5.06 -11.88
N GLY A 133 -11.41 -4.58 -12.29
CA GLY A 133 -12.27 -3.71 -11.49
C GLY A 133 -11.55 -2.42 -11.12
N GLU A 134 -11.50 -2.12 -9.82
CA GLU A 134 -10.85 -0.93 -9.30
C GLU A 134 -9.36 -0.86 -9.71
N MET A 135 -8.68 -1.99 -9.88
CA MET A 135 -7.26 -2.02 -10.26
C MET A 135 -7.02 -2.09 -11.78
N ALA A 136 -8.06 -1.95 -12.59
CA ALA A 136 -7.89 -1.87 -14.04
C ALA A 136 -7.22 -0.55 -14.47
N GLU A 137 -6.43 -0.52 -15.53
CA GLU A 137 -5.98 -1.65 -16.39
C GLU A 137 -4.61 -2.20 -15.99
N THR A 138 -3.98 -1.58 -14.99
CA THR A 138 -2.55 -1.79 -14.70
C THR A 138 -2.29 -2.84 -13.63
N GLY A 139 -3.34 -3.31 -12.95
CA GLY A 139 -3.21 -4.03 -11.70
C GLY A 139 -2.75 -3.11 -10.57
N HIS A 140 -2.23 -3.69 -9.51
CA HIS A 140 -1.69 -2.91 -8.39
C HIS A 140 -0.60 -3.67 -7.64
N VAL A 141 0.27 -2.93 -6.96
CA VAL A 141 1.25 -3.48 -6.02
C VAL A 141 1.27 -2.66 -4.73
N ALA A 142 1.24 -3.34 -3.60
CA ALA A 142 1.45 -2.78 -2.28
C ALA A 142 2.53 -3.57 -1.54
N VAL A 143 3.14 -2.96 -0.53
CA VAL A 143 4.13 -3.64 0.33
C VAL A 143 3.45 -4.05 1.63
N VAL A 144 3.68 -5.29 2.05
CA VAL A 144 3.23 -5.79 3.36
C VAL A 144 4.18 -5.31 4.45
N VAL A 145 3.66 -4.60 5.43
CA VAL A 145 4.42 -4.09 6.60
C VAL A 145 4.04 -4.80 7.90
N ASN A 146 2.88 -5.45 7.94
CA ASN A 146 2.50 -6.30 9.06
C ASN A 146 1.59 -7.42 8.59
N ALA A 147 1.76 -8.62 9.12
CA ALA A 147 0.90 -9.76 8.85
C ALA A 147 0.59 -10.50 10.14
N THR A 148 -0.69 -10.69 10.42
CA THR A 148 -1.22 -11.40 11.59
C THR A 148 -2.24 -12.45 11.15
N ASP A 149 -2.80 -13.20 12.08
CA ASP A 149 -3.83 -14.21 11.76
C ASP A 149 -5.16 -13.61 11.28
N THR A 150 -5.39 -12.32 11.53
CA THR A 150 -6.67 -11.66 11.27
C THR A 150 -6.58 -10.50 10.28
N PHE A 151 -5.39 -9.96 10.04
CA PHE A 151 -5.20 -8.88 9.08
C PHE A 151 -3.78 -8.80 8.53
N VAL A 152 -3.66 -8.09 7.40
CA VAL A 152 -2.41 -7.60 6.82
C VAL A 152 -2.47 -6.07 6.75
N ASP A 153 -1.44 -5.40 7.27
CA ASP A 153 -1.23 -3.98 7.00
C ASP A 153 -0.34 -3.83 5.78
N ILE A 154 -0.77 -2.96 4.87
CA ILE A 154 -0.05 -2.65 3.63
C ILE A 154 0.27 -1.17 3.54
N VAL A 155 1.31 -0.84 2.78
CA VAL A 155 1.64 0.50 2.34
C VAL A 155 1.63 0.55 0.82
N GLU A 156 0.97 1.56 0.26
CA GLU A 156 0.82 1.74 -1.18
C GLU A 156 0.74 3.22 -1.55
N GLN A 157 1.07 3.54 -2.81
CA GLN A 157 0.74 4.82 -3.45
C GLN A 157 -0.28 4.57 -4.55
N ASN A 158 -0.93 5.64 -5.01
CA ASN A 158 -1.88 5.60 -6.12
C ASN A 158 -3.14 4.76 -5.83
N VAL A 159 -3.64 4.83 -4.59
CA VAL A 159 -4.97 4.35 -4.19
C VAL A 159 -5.70 5.42 -3.38
N GLU A 160 -5.18 5.75 -2.20
CA GLU A 160 -5.70 6.81 -1.35
C GLU A 160 -4.71 7.96 -1.23
N ASP A 161 -5.15 9.15 -1.61
CA ASP A 161 -4.34 10.38 -1.60
C ASP A 161 -4.57 11.19 -0.32
N ILE A 162 -4.62 10.55 0.85
CA ILE A 162 -5.03 11.19 2.11
C ILE A 162 -3.89 11.09 3.12
N ILE A 163 -3.62 12.19 3.81
CA ILE A 163 -2.60 12.23 4.88
C ILE A 163 -3.03 11.29 6.00
N TRP A 164 -2.13 10.39 6.38
CA TRP A 164 -2.38 9.38 7.40
C TRP A 164 -2.52 10.04 8.78
N PRO A 165 -3.38 9.48 9.65
CA PRO A 165 -3.42 9.87 11.05
C PRO A 165 -2.03 9.80 11.71
N HIS A 166 -1.79 10.69 12.67
CA HIS A 166 -0.53 10.71 13.40
C HIS A 166 -0.22 9.36 14.06
N GLY A 167 0.96 8.81 13.78
CA GLY A 167 1.42 7.51 14.30
C GLY A 167 0.99 6.30 13.47
N GLN A 168 0.17 6.48 12.43
CA GLN A 168 -0.14 5.41 11.48
C GLN A 168 1.01 5.23 10.48
N GLN A 169 1.41 3.99 10.23
CA GLN A 169 2.54 3.61 9.35
C GLN A 169 2.11 2.70 8.18
N TYR A 170 0.81 2.60 7.93
CA TYR A 170 0.21 1.79 6.87
C TYR A 170 -0.88 2.57 6.13
N SER A 171 -1.13 2.29 4.85
CA SER A 171 -2.23 2.87 4.08
C SER A 171 -3.56 2.19 4.40
N ARG A 172 -3.58 0.85 4.31
CA ARG A 172 -4.79 0.04 4.52
C ARG A 172 -4.50 -1.19 5.37
N ARG A 173 -5.54 -1.64 6.08
CA ARG A 173 -5.56 -2.91 6.82
C ARG A 173 -6.56 -3.85 6.17
N LEU A 174 -6.04 -4.87 5.48
CA LEU A 174 -6.86 -5.89 4.82
C LEU A 174 -7.19 -7.02 5.79
N GLN A 175 -8.44 -7.45 5.81
CA GLN A 175 -8.87 -8.56 6.67
C GLN A 175 -8.36 -9.89 6.12
N VAL A 176 -8.15 -10.87 7.00
CA VAL A 176 -7.67 -12.21 6.64
C VAL A 176 -8.64 -13.27 7.12
N GLU A 177 -8.87 -14.27 6.28
CA GLU A 177 -9.49 -15.54 6.63
C GLU A 177 -8.40 -16.63 6.67
N ARG A 178 -7.94 -16.98 7.88
CA ARG A 178 -6.90 -17.99 8.09
C ARG A 178 -7.50 -19.31 8.59
N ASN A 179 -6.99 -20.42 8.06
CA ASN A 179 -7.18 -21.76 8.61
C ASN A 179 -5.87 -22.57 8.54
N ALA A 180 -5.91 -23.86 8.88
CA ALA A 180 -4.71 -24.71 8.96
C ALA A 180 -3.95 -24.85 7.62
N THR A 181 -4.60 -24.63 6.47
CA THR A 181 -4.03 -24.84 5.14
C THR A 181 -4.10 -23.61 4.24
N SER A 182 -4.65 -22.49 4.72
CA SER A 182 -4.87 -21.29 3.92
C SER A 182 -4.73 -20.01 4.73
N TYR A 183 -4.08 -19.03 4.13
CA TYR A 183 -4.03 -17.64 4.53
C TYR A 183 -4.64 -16.79 3.41
N PHE A 184 -5.92 -16.44 3.54
CA PHE A 184 -6.65 -15.73 2.48
C PHE A 184 -6.84 -14.25 2.84
N ILE A 185 -6.20 -13.36 2.08
CA ILE A 185 -6.37 -11.91 2.22
C ILE A 185 -7.65 -11.51 1.51
N LYS A 186 -8.59 -10.92 2.25
CA LYS A 186 -9.89 -10.50 1.72
C LYS A 186 -9.76 -9.23 0.88
N LYS A 187 -10.61 -9.16 -0.14
CA LYS A 187 -10.75 -7.96 -0.97
C LYS A 187 -11.18 -6.75 -0.14
N TRP A 188 -10.69 -5.58 -0.52
CA TRP A 188 -11.11 -4.29 0.01
C TRP A 188 -12.30 -3.72 -0.76
N TYR A 189 -12.21 -3.70 -2.09
CA TYR A 189 -13.30 -3.33 -2.97
C TYR A 189 -14.13 -4.54 -3.41
N ASP A 190 -15.36 -4.31 -3.87
CA ASP A 190 -16.20 -5.39 -4.39
C ASP A 190 -15.64 -5.99 -5.68
N GLU A 191 -15.11 -5.14 -6.54
CA GLU A 191 -14.53 -5.47 -7.84
C GLU A 191 -13.02 -5.27 -7.78
N GLU A 192 -12.32 -6.25 -7.24
CA GLU A 192 -10.87 -6.37 -7.31
C GLU A 192 -10.50 -7.85 -7.24
N HIS A 193 -9.26 -8.17 -7.62
CA HIS A 193 -8.76 -9.52 -7.51
C HIS A 193 -7.27 -9.49 -7.11
N ILE A 194 -7.00 -9.98 -5.89
CA ILE A 194 -5.65 -10.18 -5.36
C ILE A 194 -5.11 -11.47 -5.94
N ILE A 195 -4.03 -11.37 -6.72
CA ILE A 195 -3.33 -12.54 -7.29
C ILE A 195 -2.64 -13.32 -6.16
N GLY A 196 -1.94 -12.61 -5.29
CA GLY A 196 -1.09 -13.20 -4.25
C GLY A 196 0.04 -12.25 -3.87
N TRP A 197 1.06 -12.78 -3.20
CA TRP A 197 2.24 -12.01 -2.81
C TRP A 197 3.54 -12.65 -3.27
N VAL A 198 4.55 -11.79 -3.45
CA VAL A 198 5.93 -12.16 -3.77
C VAL A 198 6.82 -11.85 -2.57
N THR A 199 7.53 -12.85 -2.07
CA THR A 199 8.45 -12.74 -0.93
C THR A 199 9.88 -12.90 -1.40
N ILE A 200 10.78 -12.00 -1.03
CA ILE A 200 12.22 -12.14 -1.30
C ILE A 200 12.85 -13.12 -0.31
N ASP A 201 13.75 -13.98 -0.78
CA ASP A 201 14.61 -14.75 0.11
C ASP A 201 15.68 -13.84 0.71
N ASN A 202 15.57 -13.61 2.02
CA ASN A 202 16.41 -12.68 2.76
C ASN A 202 17.57 -13.37 3.50
N ALA A 203 18.03 -14.54 3.05
CA ALA A 203 19.12 -15.29 3.68
C ALA A 203 20.40 -14.47 4.00
N GLU A 204 20.64 -13.33 3.34
CA GLU A 204 21.79 -12.45 3.60
C GLU A 204 21.54 -11.31 4.62
N SER A 205 20.29 -10.98 4.99
CA SER A 205 20.01 -9.94 6.01
C SER A 205 20.18 -10.44 7.45
N ASN A 206 20.23 -11.76 7.65
CA ASN A 206 20.43 -12.40 8.95
C ASN A 206 21.82 -12.18 9.57
N LEU A 207 22.75 -11.49 8.89
CA LEU A 207 24.06 -11.12 9.44
C LEU A 207 24.10 -9.72 10.09
N ALA A 208 23.02 -8.93 10.05
CA ALA A 208 22.99 -7.57 10.60
C ALA A 208 21.84 -7.28 11.60
N ALA A 209 20.91 -8.21 11.82
CA ALA A 209 19.74 -7.99 12.68
C ALA A 209 19.91 -8.47 14.15
N SER A 210 21.12 -8.39 14.72
CA SER A 210 21.31 -8.50 16.17
C SER A 210 21.45 -7.12 16.82
N SER A 211 20.37 -6.34 16.82
CA SER A 211 20.24 -5.20 17.72
C SER A 211 18.90 -5.27 18.43
N ASN A 212 18.96 -5.64 19.70
CA ASN A 212 17.84 -5.71 20.62
C ASN A 212 17.02 -4.41 20.62
N PHE A 213 15.75 -4.47 20.22
CA PHE A 213 14.76 -3.50 20.66
C PHE A 213 13.76 -4.21 21.57
N GLY A 214 13.84 -3.84 22.85
CA GLY A 214 12.99 -4.36 23.91
C GLY A 214 11.52 -4.06 23.64
N SER A 215 10.70 -5.10 23.74
CA SER A 215 9.25 -5.02 23.64
C SER A 215 8.68 -4.27 24.85
N ILE A 216 8.07 -3.11 24.61
CA ILE A 216 7.15 -2.48 25.57
C ILE A 216 5.74 -2.58 24.97
N PHE A 217 4.94 -3.47 25.53
CA PHE A 217 3.53 -3.63 25.18
C PHE A 217 2.73 -2.43 25.71
N TYR A 218 2.18 -1.61 24.83
CA TYR A 218 1.06 -0.74 25.16
C TYR A 218 -0.20 -1.28 24.49
N ALA A 219 -1.05 -1.94 25.28
CA ALA A 219 -2.41 -2.27 24.88
C ALA A 219 -3.26 -0.99 24.98
N SER A 220 -3.80 -0.54 23.86
CA SER A 220 -4.89 0.44 23.83
C SER A 220 -5.86 0.02 22.74
N PHE A 221 -6.99 -0.55 23.17
CA PHE A 221 -8.09 -0.97 22.33
C PHE A 221 -8.96 0.27 22.06
N ILE A 222 -9.00 0.75 20.81
CA ILE A 222 -10.04 1.67 20.35
C ILE A 222 -10.74 1.03 19.17
N ILE A 223 -12.00 0.67 19.38
CA ILE A 223 -12.90 0.18 18.33
C ILE A 223 -13.53 1.41 17.67
N THR A 224 -13.13 1.71 16.44
CA THR A 224 -13.87 2.62 15.55
C THR A 224 -14.38 1.84 14.35
N ILE A 225 -15.56 1.23 14.49
CA ILE A 225 -16.36 0.73 13.37
C ILE A 225 -17.42 1.80 13.10
N GLY A 226 -17.32 2.53 11.99
CA GLY A 226 -18.36 3.48 11.59
C GLY A 226 -17.99 4.50 10.50
N ALA A 227 -16.71 4.81 10.27
CA ALA A 227 -16.32 5.80 9.27
C ALA A 227 -15.93 5.20 7.90
N THR A 228 -15.48 3.94 7.86
CA THR A 228 -14.93 3.29 6.65
C THR A 228 -15.97 3.10 5.54
N ALA A 229 -17.19 2.68 5.87
CA ALA A 229 -18.19 2.35 4.84
C ALA A 229 -18.66 3.57 4.01
N LEU A 230 -18.78 4.75 4.63
CA LEU A 230 -19.18 5.98 3.95
C LEU A 230 -18.02 6.56 3.10
N LEU A 231 -16.78 6.37 3.55
CA LEU A 231 -15.57 6.77 2.82
C LEU A 231 -15.40 5.95 1.53
N VAL A 232 -15.58 4.63 1.62
CA VAL A 232 -15.51 3.71 0.47
C VAL A 232 -16.51 4.10 -0.62
N TYR A 233 -17.75 4.45 -0.26
CA TYR A 233 -18.78 4.83 -1.23
C TYR A 233 -18.44 6.12 -1.99
N ARG A 234 -17.91 7.14 -1.31
CA ARG A 234 -17.58 8.43 -1.94
C ARG A 234 -16.31 8.39 -2.81
N GLN A 235 -15.33 7.56 -2.46
CA GLN A 235 -14.11 7.40 -3.25
C GLN A 235 -14.37 6.60 -4.54
N ARG A 236 -15.24 5.58 -4.50
CA ARG A 236 -15.66 4.80 -5.68
C ARG A 236 -16.13 5.69 -6.84
N SER A 237 -16.94 6.71 -6.54
CA SER A 237 -17.47 7.65 -7.55
C SER A 237 -16.39 8.46 -8.27
N ARG A 238 -15.25 8.78 -7.63
CA ARG A 238 -14.20 9.62 -8.23
C ARG A 238 -13.20 8.83 -9.08
N ARG A 239 -13.02 7.54 -8.78
CA ARG A 239 -12.11 6.69 -9.56
C ARG A 239 -12.69 6.32 -10.92
N THR A 240 -14.00 6.07 -11.01
CA THR A 240 -14.70 5.88 -12.29
C THR A 240 -14.46 7.06 -13.22
N ASP A 241 -14.44 8.30 -12.70
CA ASP A 241 -14.16 9.50 -13.50
C ASP A 241 -12.70 9.56 -13.98
N ARG A 242 -11.73 9.17 -13.15
CA ARG A 242 -10.28 9.20 -13.50
C ARG A 242 -9.93 8.23 -14.63
N TYR A 243 -10.59 7.07 -14.71
CA TYR A 243 -10.29 6.06 -15.75
C TYR A 243 -11.27 6.06 -16.94
N ASN A 244 -12.33 6.87 -16.90
CA ASN A 244 -13.17 7.10 -18.09
C ASN A 244 -12.37 7.64 -19.29
N GLN A 245 -11.23 8.29 -19.05
CA GLN A 245 -10.34 8.75 -20.12
C GLN A 245 -9.67 7.61 -20.93
N TYR A 246 -9.56 6.40 -20.37
CA TYR A 246 -9.00 5.23 -21.06
C TYR A 246 -10.08 4.42 -21.81
N ASN A 247 -11.37 4.66 -21.54
CA ASN A 247 -12.50 4.05 -22.27
C ASN A 247 -12.68 4.57 -23.72
N LEU A 248 -11.77 5.39 -24.23
CA LEU A 248 -11.83 5.97 -25.59
C LEU A 248 -11.09 5.13 -26.66
N VAL A 249 -10.60 3.94 -26.32
CA VAL A 249 -10.05 3.00 -27.31
C VAL A 249 -10.84 1.69 -27.24
N LYS A 250 -11.94 1.62 -27.99
CA LYS A 250 -12.57 0.39 -28.47
C LYS A 250 -12.61 0.41 -29.99
#